data_AF-A0A6N6PJ47-F1
#
_entry.id   AF-A0A6N6PJ47-F1
#
_cell.length_a   1.000
_cell.length_b   1.000
_cell.length_c   1.000
_cell.angle_alpha   90.00
_cell.angle_beta   90.00
_cell.angle_gamma   90.00
#
_symmetry.space_group_name_H-M   'P 1'
#
loop_
_entity.id
_entity.type
_entity.pdbx_description
1 polymer ?
#
loop_
_entity_poly.entity_id
_entity_poly.type
_entity_poly.pdbx_seq_one_letter_code
_entity_poly.pdbx_strand_id
1 'polypeptide(L)' 'DMEDEATANDVIGELCNMIVGNFKSNLCDAGLTCKLSPPKIARTEEFKLRAVDGGTSQRYGFRAKELDFFADLSVNPWSD' A
#
# COMPACT_ATOMS: atom_id res chain seq x y z
N ASP A 1 -22.08 11.69 5.83
CA ASP A 1 -21.83 10.48 6.64
C ASP A 1 -20.78 9.57 6.03
N MET A 2 -19.55 10.07 5.96
CA MET A 2 -18.32 9.25 6.00
C MET A 2 -17.80 9.20 7.45
N GLU A 3 -18.71 9.34 8.43
CA GLU A 3 -18.36 9.54 9.85
C GLU A 3 -18.23 8.21 10.61
N ASP A 4 -18.61 7.09 9.99
CA ASP A 4 -18.36 5.78 10.56
C ASP A 4 -16.95 5.29 10.21
N GLU A 5 -16.08 5.24 11.21
CA GLU A 5 -14.70 4.77 11.08
C GLU A 5 -14.62 3.35 10.50
N ALA A 6 -15.63 2.51 10.74
CA ALA A 6 -15.68 1.16 10.20
C ALA A 6 -15.87 1.19 8.67
N THR A 7 -16.79 2.01 8.17
CA THR A 7 -16.97 2.22 6.72
C THR A 7 -15.69 2.75 6.07
N ALA A 8 -15.02 3.72 6.70
CA ALA A 8 -13.75 4.24 6.17
C ALA A 8 -12.65 3.15 6.14
N ASN A 9 -12.55 2.33 7.20
CA ASN A 9 -11.61 1.21 7.24
C ASN A 9 -11.91 0.17 6.16
N ASP A 10 -13.17 -0.17 5.96
CA ASP A 10 -13.59 -1.16 4.97
C ASP A 10 -13.21 -0.71 3.56
N VAL A 11 -13.57 0.53 3.20
CA VAL A 11 -13.24 1.11 1.89
C VAL A 11 -11.73 1.21 1.66
N ILE A 12 -10.97 1.64 2.67
CA ILE A 12 -9.49 1.70 2.58
C ILE A 12 -8.91 0.28 2.43
N GLY A 13 -9.44 -0.69 3.17
CA GLY A 13 -9.04 -2.09 3.09
C GLY A 13 -9.26 -2.68 1.70
N GLU A 14 -10.44 -2.47 1.12
CA GLU A 14 -10.76 -2.94 -0.23
C GLU A 14 -9.92 -2.23 -1.30
N LEU A 15 -9.70 -0.92 -1.17
CA LEU A 15 -8.78 -0.20 -2.05
C LEU A 15 -7.37 -0.78 -2.00
N CYS A 16 -6.84 -1.07 -0.80
CA CYS A 16 -5.55 -1.72 -0.64
C CYS A 16 -5.52 -3.11 -1.28
N ASN A 17 -6.57 -3.92 -1.08
CA ASN A 17 -6.69 -5.25 -1.70
C ASN A 17 -6.67 -5.17 -3.22
N MET A 18 -7.38 -4.21 -3.81
CA MET A 18 -7.41 -4.00 -5.27
C MET A 18 -6.04 -3.63 -5.82
N ILE A 19 -5.37 -2.62 -5.22
CA ILE A 19 -4.07 -2.13 -5.69
C ILE A 19 -3.01 -3.25 -5.59
N VAL A 20 -2.90 -3.87 -4.42
CA VAL A 20 -1.89 -4.88 -4.14
C VAL A 20 -2.21 -6.20 -4.86
N GLY A 21 -3.49 -6.53 -5.04
CA GLY A 21 -3.93 -7.68 -5.83
C GLY A 21 -3.50 -7.56 -7.29
N ASN A 22 -3.73 -6.41 -7.91
CA ASN A 22 -3.27 -6.15 -9.28
C ASN A 22 -1.73 -6.17 -9.39
N PHE A 23 -1.04 -5.56 -8.42
CA PHE A 23 0.42 -5.57 -8.36
C PHE A 23 0.97 -7.00 -8.26
N LYS A 24 0.41 -7.83 -7.39
CA LYS A 24 0.77 -9.25 -7.25
C LYS A 24 0.56 -10.03 -8.54
N SER A 25 -0.58 -9.87 -9.20
CA SER A 25 -0.86 -10.55 -10.48
C SER A 25 0.22 -10.23 -11.52
N ASN A 26 0.56 -8.95 -11.69
CA ASN A 26 1.60 -8.53 -12.62
C ASN A 26 2.99 -9.12 -12.27
N LEU A 27 3.34 -9.20 -10.98
CA LEU A 27 4.58 -9.85 -10.56
C LEU A 27 4.58 -11.35 -10.88
N CYS A 28 3.48 -12.05 -10.59
CA CYS A 28 3.35 -13.47 -10.89
C CYS A 28 3.37 -13.75 -12.39
N ASP A 29 2.73 -12.93 -13.20
CA ASP A 29 2.74 -13.02 -14.67
C ASP A 29 4.16 -12.77 -15.23
N ALA A 30 4.97 -11.97 -14.55
CA ALA A 30 6.40 -11.78 -14.84
C ALA A 30 7.31 -12.91 -14.30
N GLY A 31 6.73 -13.97 -13.72
CA GLY A 31 7.47 -15.12 -13.17
C GLY A 31 8.00 -14.94 -11.75
N LEU A 32 7.63 -13.85 -11.07
CA LEU A 32 8.04 -13.59 -9.69
C LEU A 32 7.02 -14.15 -8.70
N THR A 33 7.48 -15.00 -7.77
CA THR A 33 6.60 -15.53 -6.73
C THR A 33 6.26 -14.42 -5.73
N CYS A 34 4.96 -14.14 -5.56
CA CYS A 34 4.48 -13.11 -4.64
C CYS A 34 3.41 -13.66 -3.71
N LYS A 35 3.55 -13.37 -2.41
CA LYS A 35 2.56 -13.68 -1.36
C LYS A 35 2.11 -12.38 -0.71
N LEU A 36 0.83 -12.30 -0.38
CA LEU A 36 0.22 -11.13 0.25
C LEU A 36 -0.12 -11.41 1.71
N SER A 37 0.05 -10.41 2.55
CA SER A 37 -0.51 -10.37 3.90
C SER A 37 -1.79 -9.53 3.91
N PRO A 38 -2.73 -9.78 4.84
CA PRO A 38 -3.89 -8.91 5.01
C PRO A 38 -3.47 -7.44 5.24
N PRO A 39 -4.25 -6.47 4.72
CA PRO A 39 -3.98 -5.06 4.93
C PRO A 39 -4.06 -4.71 6.42
N LYS A 40 -3.20 -3.79 6.86
CA LYS A 40 -3.21 -3.25 8.22
C LYS A 40 -3.49 -1.76 8.13
N ILE A 41 -4.56 -1.32 8.78
CA ILE A 41 -4.99 0.07 8.76
C ILE A 41 -4.59 0.72 10.08
N ALA A 42 -3.90 1.84 10.00
CA ALA A 42 -3.52 2.66 11.14
C ALA A 42 -3.81 4.13 10.82
N ARG A 43 -4.21 4.89 11.85
CA ARG A 43 -4.41 6.33 11.78
C ARG A 43 -3.26 7.00 12.52
N THR A 44 -2.65 8.02 11.91
CA THR A 44 -1.54 8.78 12.49
C THR A 44 -1.58 10.21 11.95
N GLU A 45 -1.21 11.18 12.78
CA GLU A 45 -0.98 12.56 12.36
C GLU A 45 0.41 12.74 11.73
N GLU A 46 1.34 11.83 12.05
CA GLU A 46 2.69 11.81 11.52
C GLU A 46 2.95 10.48 10.80
N PHE A 47 2.98 10.52 9.48
CA PHE A 47 3.37 9.35 8.69
C PHE A 47 4.86 9.43 8.32
N LYS A 48 5.63 8.44 8.79
CA LYS A 48 7.02 8.24 8.37
C LYS A 48 7.09 7.04 7.43
N LEU A 49 7.65 7.26 6.24
CA LEU A 49 7.92 6.18 5.29
C LEU A 49 8.75 5.10 5.96
N ARG A 50 8.27 3.86 5.93
CA ARG A 50 9.02 2.72 6.44
C ARG A 50 10.06 2.30 5.39
N ALA A 51 11.30 2.72 5.62
CA ALA A 51 12.44 2.16 4.91
C ALA A 51 12.63 0.70 5.32
N VAL A 52 13.02 -0.14 4.36
CA VAL A 52 13.46 -1.51 4.63
C VAL A 52 14.97 -1.50 4.53
N ASP A 53 15.66 -2.02 5.54
CA ASP A 53 17.13 -2.04 5.59
C ASP A 53 17.70 -2.72 4.34
N GLY A 54 18.71 -2.10 3.72
CA GLY A 54 19.32 -2.60 2.48
C GLY A 54 18.43 -2.50 1.23
N GLY A 55 17.21 -1.99 1.36
CA GLY A 55 16.25 -1.82 0.28
C GLY A 55 16.23 -0.42 -0.33
N THR A 56 15.42 -0.29 -1.39
CA THR A 56 15.07 0.97 -2.02
C THR A 56 13.62 1.30 -1.75
N SER A 57 13.30 2.60 -1.69
CA SER A 57 11.94 3.08 -1.50
C SER A 57 11.56 4.12 -2.54
N GLN A 58 10.33 4.06 -3.03
CA GLN A 58 9.75 5.00 -3.97
C GLN A 58 8.36 5.44 -3.50
N ARG A 59 8.08 6.74 -3.61
CA ARG A 59 6.76 7.34 -3.33
C ARG A 59 6.10 7.79 -4.62
N TYR A 60 4.83 7.44 -4.78
CA TYR A 60 3.97 7.89 -5.86
C TYR A 60 2.86 8.77 -5.27
N GLY A 61 2.76 10.01 -5.76
CA GLY A 61 1.73 10.96 -5.34
C GLY A 61 0.60 11.04 -6.36
N PHE A 62 -0.63 11.01 -5.88
CA PHE A 62 -1.85 11.12 -6.67
C PHE A 62 -2.71 12.21 -6.07
N ARG A 63 -3.10 13.19 -6.89
CA ARG A 63 -3.97 14.28 -6.48
C ARG A 63 -5.38 14.06 -7.01
N ALA A 64 -6.33 13.92 -6.11
CA ALA A 64 -7.75 14.02 -6.41
C ALA A 64 -8.27 15.42 -6.03
N LYS A 65 -9.54 15.69 -6.32
CA LYS A 65 -10.15 17.01 -6.05
C LYS A 65 -10.10 17.41 -4.58
N GLU A 66 -10.26 16.44 -3.67
CA GLU A 66 -10.42 16.68 -2.23
C GLU A 66 -9.41 15.90 -1.38
N LEU A 67 -8.57 15.07 -2.01
CA LEU A 67 -7.66 14.17 -1.32
C LEU A 67 -6.34 14.05 -2.08
N ASP A 68 -5.23 14.23 -1.37
CA ASP A 68 -3.92 13.78 -1.83
C ASP A 68 -3.68 12.35 -1.29
N PHE A 69 -3.44 11.41 -2.19
CA PHE A 69 -3.15 10.01 -1.89
C PHE A 69 -1.70 9.71 -2.24
N PHE A 70 -1.00 9.01 -1.34
CA PHE A 70 0.38 8.59 -1.55
C PHE A 70 0.46 7.07 -1.45
N ALA A 71 1.09 6.45 -2.45
CA ALA A 71 1.46 5.04 -2.40
C ALA A 71 2.98 4.92 -2.29
N ASP A 72 3.42 4.18 -1.28
CA ASP A 72 4.84 3.96 -1.01
C ASP A 72 5.20 2.50 -1.28
N LEU A 73 6.25 2.28 -2.07
CA LEU A 73 6.79 0.97 -2.38
C LEU A 73 8.22 0.88 -1.85
N SER A 74 8.46 -0.05 -0.92
CA SER A 74 9.80 -0.39 -0.44
C SER A 74 10.14 -1.83 -0.83
N VAL A 75 11.31 -2.04 -1.43
CA VAL A 75 11.78 -3.35 -1.89
C VAL A 75 13.20 -3.58 -1.38
N ASN A 76 13.44 -4.70 -0.71
CA ASN A 76 14.78 -5.17 -0.41
C ASN A 76 15.06 -6.46 -1.21
N PRO A 77 15.89 -6.42 -2.26
CA PRO A 77 16.21 -7.60 -3.06
C PRO A 77 17.19 -8.57 -2.37
N TRP A 78 17.75 -8.17 -1.22
CA TRP A 78 18.73 -8.92 -0.44
C TRP A 78 18.13 -9.53 0.84
N SER A 79 16.83 -9.33 1.08
CA SER A 79 16.14 -10.00 2.18
C SER A 79 15.85 -11.42 1.74
N ASP A 80 16.41 -12.39 2.45
CA ASP A 80 16.06 -13.81 2.33
C ASP A 80 14.56 -14.06 2.60
#